data_AF-A0A8S1LSP4-F1
#
_entry.id   AF-A0A8S1LSP4-F1
#
_cell.length_a   1.000
_cell.length_b   1.000
_cell.length_c   1.000
_cell.angle_alpha   90.00
_cell.angle_beta   90.00
_cell.angle_gamma   90.00
#
_symmetry.space_group_name_H-M   'P 1'
#
loop_
_entity.id
_entity.type
_entity.pdbx_description
1 polymer ?
#
loop_
_entity_poly.entity_id
_entity_poly.type
_entity_poly.pdbx_seq_one_letter_code
_entity_poly.pdbx_strand_id
1 'polypeptide(L)'
;MASKNFISKRVAEQFTKNIILPNRPKDLYSYQKMLMHRCTNLGMKELDIILGRWSQEFVPKMNYEELNQMESEILDLDTIDIYNLLLQVKVAEELKPLEQLKYVQEIRNYALKGLI
;
A
#
# COMPACT_ATOMS: atom_id res chain seq x y z
N MET A 1 12.11 -2.07 29.59
CA MET A 1 11.98 -0.77 28.89
C MET A 1 12.63 -0.89 27.51
N ALA A 2 11.94 -1.44 26.52
CA ALA A 2 12.49 -1.59 25.17
C ALA A 2 11.35 -1.69 24.14
N SER A 3 10.64 -0.59 23.86
CA SER A 3 9.60 -0.59 22.81
C SER A 3 9.23 0.80 22.31
N LYS A 4 10.21 1.71 22.13
CA LYS A 4 9.96 3.01 21.49
C LYS A 4 10.84 3.32 20.27
N ASN A 5 11.83 2.47 19.98
CA ASN A 5 12.83 2.75 18.94
C ASN A 5 12.72 1.88 17.67
N PHE A 6 11.81 0.90 17.62
CA PHE A 6 11.74 -0.05 16.50
C PHE A 6 10.87 0.47 15.34
N ILE A 7 9.76 1.13 15.65
CA ILE A 7 8.87 1.77 14.66
C ILE A 7 9.60 2.90 13.94
N SER A 8 10.33 3.73 14.69
CA SER A 8 11.18 4.80 14.15
C SER A 8 12.20 4.26 13.15
N LYS A 9 12.80 3.09 13.41
CA LYS A 9 13.84 2.53 12.55
C LYS A 9 13.31 1.95 11.24
N ARG A 10 12.22 1.16 11.28
CA ARG A 10 11.63 0.56 10.06
C ARG A 10 10.96 1.62 9.17
N VAL A 11 10.25 2.57 9.79
CA VAL A 11 9.69 3.72 9.09
C VAL A 11 10.81 4.62 8.55
N ALA A 12 11.87 4.92 9.32
CA ALA A 12 13.02 5.67 8.81
C ALA A 12 13.83 4.93 7.73
N GLU A 13 13.89 3.60 7.77
CA GLU A 13 14.51 2.76 6.74
C GLU A 13 13.66 2.76 5.44
N GLN A 14 12.33 2.76 5.54
CA GLN A 14 11.42 2.99 4.41
C GLN A 14 11.52 4.43 3.88
N PHE A 15 11.62 5.44 4.76
CA PHE A 15 11.83 6.84 4.36
C PHE A 15 13.20 7.05 3.69
N THR A 16 14.26 6.38 4.13
CA THR A 16 15.59 6.45 3.48
C THR A 16 15.61 5.69 2.15
N LYS A 17 14.85 4.59 1.99
CA LYS A 17 14.56 4.01 0.67
C LYS A 17 13.77 4.98 -0.23
N ASN A 18 12.83 5.74 0.33
CA ASN A 18 12.05 6.75 -0.40
C ASN A 18 12.86 7.97 -0.87
N ILE A 19 14.03 8.23 -0.27
CA ILE A 19 14.97 9.27 -0.70
C ILE A 19 15.83 8.80 -1.91
N ILE A 20 15.86 7.50 -2.23
CA ILE A 20 16.68 6.94 -3.32
C ILE A 20 15.91 5.86 -4.11
N LEU A 21 14.85 6.25 -4.83
CA LEU A 21 14.32 5.46 -5.95
C LEU A 21 14.48 6.25 -7.26
N PRO A 22 15.61 6.12 -7.98
CA PRO A 22 15.86 6.86 -9.23
C PRO A 22 14.95 6.46 -10.40
N ASN A 23 13.94 5.59 -10.21
CA ASN A 23 13.18 4.94 -11.28
C ASN A 23 11.64 5.11 -11.19
N ARG A 24 11.10 6.08 -10.44
CA ARG A 24 9.67 6.40 -10.58
C ARG A 24 9.41 6.98 -11.98
N PRO A 25 8.41 6.48 -12.73
CA PRO A 25 8.14 7.01 -14.06
C PRO A 25 7.80 8.51 -14.02
N LYS A 26 8.49 9.29 -14.86
CA LYS A 26 8.24 10.75 -15.02
C LYS A 26 6.96 11.07 -15.81
N ASP A 27 6.39 10.07 -16.49
CA ASP A 27 5.12 10.18 -17.20
C ASP A 27 3.97 9.55 -16.38
N LEU A 28 2.86 10.28 -16.25
CA LEU A 28 1.75 9.93 -15.35
C LEU A 28 1.16 8.58 -15.72
N TYR A 29 0.93 8.39 -17.01
CA TYR A 29 0.31 7.17 -17.54
C TYR A 29 1.20 5.95 -17.32
N SER A 30 2.51 6.12 -17.49
CA SER A 30 3.51 5.09 -17.19
C SER A 30 3.54 4.74 -15.70
N TYR A 31 3.39 5.73 -14.82
CA TYR A 31 3.33 5.49 -13.38
C TYR A 31 2.06 4.74 -12.98
N GLN A 32 0.90 5.17 -13.48
CA GLN A 32 -0.37 4.48 -13.28
C GLN A 32 -0.29 3.01 -13.71
N LYS A 33 0.25 2.74 -14.90
CA LYS A 33 0.45 1.37 -15.40
C LYS A 33 1.38 0.55 -14.51
N MET A 34 2.49 1.13 -14.06
CA MET A 34 3.43 0.46 -13.16
C MET A 34 2.74 0.06 -11.86
N LEU A 35 1.99 0.98 -11.24
CA LEU A 35 1.31 0.69 -9.98
C LEU A 35 0.20 -0.35 -10.14
N MET A 36 -0.62 -0.24 -11.18
CA MET A 36 -1.63 -1.26 -11.50
C MET A 36 -1.00 -2.65 -11.68
N HIS A 37 0.16 -2.73 -12.34
CA HIS A 37 0.89 -3.98 -12.49
C HIS A 37 1.40 -4.50 -11.12
N ARG A 38 1.95 -3.64 -10.25
CA ARG A 38 2.37 -4.05 -8.90
C ARG A 38 1.20 -4.57 -8.07
N CYS A 39 0.02 -3.95 -8.17
CA CYS A 39 -1.19 -4.37 -7.47
C CYS A 39 -1.67 -5.80 -7.82
N THR A 40 -1.28 -6.34 -8.97
CA THR A 40 -1.63 -7.71 -9.41
C THR A 40 -0.50 -8.72 -9.26
N ASN A 41 0.66 -8.31 -8.72
CA ASN A 41 1.86 -9.14 -8.63
C ASN A 41 2.49 -9.11 -7.22
N LEU A 42 1.66 -9.19 -6.18
CA LEU A 42 2.08 -9.21 -4.77
C LEU A 42 2.48 -10.62 -4.31
N GLY A 43 2.09 -11.65 -5.07
CA GLY A 43 2.39 -13.05 -4.77
C GLY A 43 1.40 -13.72 -3.82
N MET A 44 0.31 -13.05 -3.47
CA MET A 44 -0.80 -13.60 -2.70
C MET A 44 -2.11 -13.35 -3.45
N LYS A 45 -2.79 -14.43 -3.88
CA LYS A 45 -3.97 -14.37 -4.75
C LYS A 45 -5.10 -13.50 -4.19
N GLU A 46 -5.34 -13.55 -2.88
CA GLU A 46 -6.39 -12.76 -2.23
C GLU A 46 -6.12 -11.26 -2.38
N LEU A 47 -4.86 -10.86 -2.15
CA LEU A 47 -4.42 -9.48 -2.36
C LEU A 47 -4.43 -9.09 -3.83
N ASP A 48 -3.91 -9.94 -4.71
CA ASP A 48 -3.86 -9.67 -6.16
C ASP A 48 -5.27 -9.45 -6.74
N ILE A 49 -6.29 -10.15 -6.22
CA ILE A 49 -7.68 -9.95 -6.63
C ILE A 49 -8.21 -8.61 -6.12
N ILE A 50 -8.04 -8.31 -4.83
CA ILE A 50 -8.63 -7.11 -4.20
C ILE A 50 -7.95 -5.85 -4.72
N LEU A 51 -6.62 -5.78 -4.61
CA LEU A 51 -5.83 -4.65 -5.08
C LEU A 51 -5.85 -4.55 -6.60
N GLY A 52 -5.87 -5.67 -7.32
CA GLY A 52 -6.02 -5.68 -8.77
C GLY A 52 -7.32 -4.99 -9.21
N ARG A 53 -8.47 -5.41 -8.65
CA ARG A 53 -9.77 -4.81 -8.97
C ARG A 53 -9.86 -3.33 -8.58
N TRP A 54 -9.46 -3.00 -7.35
CA TRP A 54 -9.43 -1.62 -6.88
C TRP A 54 -8.52 -0.76 -7.79
N SER A 55 -7.32 -1.24 -8.13
CA SER A 55 -6.38 -0.46 -8.94
C SER A 55 -6.94 -0.14 -10.33
N GLN A 56 -7.69 -1.05 -10.96
CA GLN A 56 -8.31 -0.81 -12.27
C GLN A 56 -9.34 0.31 -12.25
N GLU A 57 -10.01 0.52 -11.11
CA GLU A 57 -11.07 1.52 -10.97
C GLU A 57 -10.54 2.90 -10.55
N PHE A 58 -9.53 2.93 -9.66
CA PHE A 58 -9.09 4.16 -9.01
C PHE A 58 -7.77 4.71 -9.55
N VAL A 59 -6.77 3.86 -9.81
CA VAL A 59 -5.41 4.31 -10.23
C VAL A 59 -5.40 5.13 -11.52
N PRO A 60 -6.19 4.81 -12.57
CA PRO A 60 -6.23 5.65 -13.78
C PRO A 60 -6.71 7.09 -13.56
N LYS A 61 -7.38 7.37 -12.43
CA LYS A 61 -7.93 8.69 -12.08
C LYS A 61 -7.01 9.48 -11.15
N MET A 62 -5.96 8.86 -10.63
CA MET A 62 -5.06 9.47 -9.64
C MET A 62 -4.04 10.38 -10.31
N ASN A 63 -3.73 11.49 -9.63
CA ASN A 63 -2.61 12.36 -9.96
C ASN A 63 -1.29 11.83 -9.36
N TYR A 64 -0.19 12.52 -9.67
CA TYR A 64 1.14 12.13 -9.22
C TYR A 64 1.31 12.03 -7.70
N GLU A 65 0.76 12.96 -6.95
CA GLU A 65 0.87 12.98 -5.48
C GLU A 65 0.10 11.81 -4.89
N GLU A 66 -1.10 11.54 -5.41
CA GLU A 66 -1.93 10.42 -5.03
C GLU A 66 -1.26 9.06 -5.33
N LEU A 67 -0.60 8.92 -6.48
CA LEU A 67 0.14 7.72 -6.83
C LEU A 67 1.33 7.48 -5.87
N ASN A 68 2.09 8.53 -5.56
CA ASN A 68 3.20 8.43 -4.61
C ASN A 68 2.70 8.06 -3.20
N GLN A 69 1.61 8.69 -2.75
CA GLN A 69 1.03 8.41 -1.45
C GLN A 69 0.52 6.96 -1.40
N MET A 70 -0.21 6.50 -2.41
CA MET A 70 -0.70 5.11 -2.46
C MET A 70 0.44 4.09 -2.50
N GLU A 71 1.47 4.34 -3.32
CA GLU A 71 2.65 3.48 -3.39
C GLU A 71 3.31 3.35 -2.01
N SER A 72 3.51 4.48 -1.32
CA SER A 72 4.13 4.50 0.01
C SER A 72 3.26 3.90 1.11
N GLU A 73 1.94 4.07 1.07
CA GLU A 73 1.03 3.58 2.11
C GLU A 73 0.70 2.09 1.96
N ILE A 74 0.84 1.53 0.74
CA ILE A 74 0.44 0.15 0.42
C ILE A 74 1.59 -0.64 -0.16
N LEU A 75 2.07 -0.27 -1.35
CA LEU A 75 2.93 -1.13 -2.17
C LEU A 75 4.38 -1.22 -1.68
N ASP A 76 4.81 -0.30 -0.81
CA ASP A 76 6.12 -0.31 -0.15
C ASP A 76 6.14 -1.08 1.18
N LEU A 77 4.98 -1.63 1.59
CA LEU A 77 4.87 -2.56 2.70
C LEU A 77 5.17 -3.99 2.23
N ASP A 78 5.58 -4.85 3.17
CA ASP A 78 5.73 -6.28 2.90
C ASP A 78 4.36 -6.90 2.61
N THR A 79 4.28 -7.87 1.68
CA THR A 79 3.01 -8.52 1.30
C THR A 79 2.22 -9.05 2.49
N ILE A 80 2.92 -9.58 3.52
CA ILE A 80 2.31 -10.06 4.76
C ILE A 80 1.69 -8.91 5.57
N ASP A 81 2.35 -7.75 5.62
CA ASP A 81 1.83 -6.57 6.32
C ASP A 81 0.59 -6.02 5.60
N ILE A 82 0.59 -6.00 4.26
CA ILE A 82 -0.58 -5.64 3.44
C ILE A 82 -1.76 -6.59 3.75
N TYR A 83 -1.50 -7.90 3.79
CA TYR A 83 -2.51 -8.89 4.14
C TYR A 83 -3.11 -8.63 5.52
N ASN A 84 -2.25 -8.39 6.52
CA ASN A 84 -2.68 -8.12 7.90
C ASN A 84 -3.49 -6.83 8.02
N LEU A 85 -3.14 -5.79 7.26
CA LEU A 85 -3.85 -4.50 7.28
C LEU A 85 -5.22 -4.55 6.58
N LEU A 86 -5.30 -5.23 5.44
CA LEU A 86 -6.49 -5.18 4.59
C LEU A 86 -7.52 -6.27 4.93
N LEU A 87 -7.07 -7.46 5.34
CA LEU A 87 -7.93 -8.64 5.41
C LEU A 87 -8.13 -9.19 6.83
N GLN A 88 -7.26 -8.89 7.78
CA GLN A 88 -7.46 -9.38 9.14
C GLN A 88 -8.45 -8.53 9.94
N VAL A 89 -9.23 -9.22 10.79
CA VAL A 89 -10.15 -8.59 11.74
C VAL A 89 -9.39 -7.85 12.84
N LYS A 90 -8.23 -8.36 13.24
CA LYS A 90 -7.37 -7.76 14.26
C LYS A 90 -6.01 -7.45 13.69
N VAL A 91 -5.75 -6.15 13.50
CA VAL A 91 -4.43 -5.65 13.08
C VAL A 91 -3.45 -5.79 14.24
N ALA A 92 -2.23 -6.24 13.94
CA ALA A 92 -1.16 -6.34 14.93
C ALA A 92 -0.83 -4.95 15.51
N GLU A 93 -0.44 -4.89 16.80
CA GLU A 93 -0.24 -3.62 17.52
C GLU A 93 0.76 -2.69 16.81
N GLU A 94 1.78 -3.28 16.19
CA GLU A 94 2.82 -2.60 15.43
C GLU A 94 2.33 -1.96 14.12
N LEU A 95 1.24 -2.46 13.54
CA LEU A 95 0.66 -1.97 12.29
C LEU A 95 -0.51 -1.00 12.49
N LYS A 96 -1.02 -0.85 13.72
CA LYS A 96 -2.11 0.08 14.06
C LYS A 96 -1.91 1.52 13.58
N PRO A 97 -0.70 2.10 13.62
CA PRO A 97 -0.51 3.45 13.09
C PRO A 97 -0.79 3.54 11.58
N LEU A 98 -0.51 2.47 10.83
CA LEU A 98 -0.71 2.40 9.38
C LEU A 98 -2.18 2.15 9.02
N GLU A 99 -2.96 1.57 9.93
CA GLU A 99 -4.39 1.32 9.73
C GLU A 99 -5.16 2.60 9.39
N GLN A 100 -4.75 3.76 9.92
CA GLN A 100 -5.44 5.04 9.71
C GLN A 100 -5.06 5.76 8.41
N LEU A 101 -4.15 5.19 7.62
CA LEU A 101 -3.70 5.76 6.36
C LEU A 101 -4.83 5.76 5.32
N LYS A 102 -4.84 6.77 4.46
CA LYS A 102 -5.93 7.05 3.51
C LYS A 102 -6.22 5.84 2.64
N TYR A 103 -5.20 5.33 1.95
CA TYR A 103 -5.37 4.24 0.99
C TYR A 103 -5.57 2.89 1.68
N VAL A 104 -5.03 2.71 2.89
CA VAL A 104 -5.31 1.52 3.71
C VAL A 104 -6.81 1.45 4.04
N GLN A 105 -7.39 2.54 4.52
CA GLN A 105 -8.83 2.62 4.82
C GLN A 105 -9.68 2.49 3.56
N GLU A 106 -9.31 3.16 2.47
CA GLU A 106 -10.06 3.12 1.21
C GLU A 106 -10.13 1.70 0.64
N ILE A 107 -8.97 1.02 0.54
CA ILE A 107 -8.90 -0.34 -0.01
C ILE A 107 -9.58 -1.33 0.93
N ARG A 108 -9.45 -1.18 2.26
CA ARG A 108 -10.14 -2.04 3.22
C ARG A 108 -11.66 -1.90 3.11
N ASN A 109 -12.16 -0.68 2.99
CA ASN A 109 -13.58 -0.43 2.75
C ASN A 109 -14.06 -1.00 1.41
N TYR A 110 -13.23 -0.93 0.37
CA TYR A 110 -13.50 -1.58 -0.92
C TYR A 110 -13.60 -3.10 -0.79
N ALA A 111 -12.64 -3.72 -0.11
CA ALA A 111 -12.62 -5.16 0.13
C ALA A 111 -13.87 -5.64 0.88
N LEU A 112 -14.30 -4.92 1.91
CA LEU A 112 -15.50 -5.24 2.68
C LEU A 112 -16.78 -5.13 1.85
N LYS A 113 -16.88 -4.14 0.96
CA LYS A 113 -18.05 -3.97 0.07
C LYS A 113 -18.14 -5.06 -1.00
N GLY A 114 -17.01 -5.60 -1.46
CA GLY A 114 -16.97 -6.66 -2.47
C GLY A 114 -17.19 -8.08 -1.93
N LEU A 115 -17.25 -8.25 -0.61
CA LEU A 115 -17.46 -9.52 0.08
C LEU A 115 -18.91 -9.72 0.59
N ILE A 116 -19.78 -8.73 0.41
CA ILE A 116 -21.20 -8.74 0.81
C ILE A 116 -22.09 -8.77 -0.43
#